data_AF-A0AA91YYX8-F1
#
_entry.id   AF-A0AA91YYX8-F1
#
_cell.length_a   1.000
_cell.length_b   1.000
_cell.length_c   1.000
_cell.angle_alpha   90.00
_cell.angle_beta   90.00
_cell.angle_gamma   90.00
#
_symmetry.space_group_name_H-M   'P 1'
#
loop_
_entity.id
_entity.type
_entity.pdbx_description
1 polymer ?
#
loop_
_entity_poly.entity_id
_entity_poly.type
_entity_poly.pdbx_seq_one_letter_code
_entity_poly.pdbx_strand_id
1 'polypeptide(L)'
;MENASKRLQILIGDTLQILDHMKVDADKDPLLQQVKNDLQEQKNKMDNFPKSNEEIINTASSMTQSLDRINNMVQQLEASLMEDYQASTGGIYEYQHMSIDEQREQPESYHDKIDYLSAVKIRENINRMNEVLLNIRS
;
A
#
# COMPACT_ATOMS: atom_id res chain seq x y z
N MET A 1 -11.37 19.61 -8.56
CA MET A 1 -10.10 19.04 -9.05
C MET A 1 -8.93 19.29 -8.12
N GLU A 2 -8.57 20.54 -7.78
CA GLU A 2 -7.40 20.84 -6.92
C GLU A 2 -7.38 20.07 -5.58
N ASN A 3 -8.51 19.98 -4.89
CA ASN A 3 -8.64 19.19 -3.65
C ASN A 3 -8.44 17.68 -3.89
N ALA A 4 -8.94 17.15 -5.02
CA ALA A 4 -8.78 15.74 -5.38
C ALA A 4 -7.31 15.41 -5.71
N SER A 5 -6.62 16.25 -6.48
CA SER A 5 -5.20 16.09 -6.79
C SER A 5 -4.33 16.15 -5.53
N LYS A 6 -4.59 17.09 -4.62
CA LYS A 6 -3.88 17.16 -3.33
C LYS A 6 -4.13 15.91 -2.47
N ARG A 7 -5.37 15.43 -2.42
CA ARG A 7 -5.70 14.19 -1.70
C ARG A 7 -4.97 12.98 -2.28
N LEU A 8 -4.87 12.89 -3.60
CA LEU A 8 -4.13 11.83 -4.28
C LEU A 8 -2.63 11.89 -3.96
N GLN A 9 -2.02 13.08 -3.97
CA GLN A 9 -0.62 13.28 -3.55
C GLN A 9 -0.37 12.84 -2.10
N ILE A 10 -1.26 13.20 -1.17
CA ILE A 10 -1.15 12.80 0.24
C ILE A 10 -1.21 11.27 0.35
N LEU A 11 -2.21 10.63 -0.27
CA LEU A 11 -2.36 9.17 -0.23
C LEU A 11 -1.12 8.46 -0.77
N ILE A 12 -0.57 8.91 -1.90
CA ILE A 12 0.66 8.33 -2.48
C ILE A 12 1.84 8.52 -1.51
N GLY A 13 2.00 9.72 -0.94
CA GLY A 13 3.05 10.03 0.03
C GLY A 13 2.98 9.14 1.28
N ASP A 14 1.81 9.04 1.89
CA ASP A 14 1.57 8.21 3.08
C ASP A 14 1.86 6.73 2.79
N THR A 15 1.49 6.27 1.59
CA THR A 15 1.70 4.87 1.18
C THR A 15 3.18 4.56 0.95
N LEU A 16 3.93 5.48 0.35
CA LEU A 16 5.38 5.36 0.21
C LEU A 16 6.09 5.35 1.58
N GLN A 17 5.63 6.16 2.54
CA GLN A 17 6.18 6.13 3.90
C GLN A 17 5.97 4.77 4.57
N ILE A 18 4.80 4.14 4.40
CA ILE A 18 4.57 2.78 4.93
C ILE A 18 5.55 1.80 4.27
N LEU A 19 5.67 1.83 2.94
CA LEU A 19 6.60 0.96 2.19
C LEU A 19 8.07 1.16 2.61
N ASP A 20 8.48 2.39 2.93
CA ASP A 20 9.84 2.69 3.42
C ASP A 20 10.13 2.11 4.82
N HIS A 21 9.09 1.89 5.62
CA HIS A 21 9.21 1.38 6.98
C HIS A 21 8.99 -0.13 7.11
N MET A 22 8.43 -0.78 6.09
CA MET A 22 8.27 -2.23 6.06
C MET A 22 9.63 -2.93 6.02
N LYS A 23 9.75 -4.03 6.77
CA LYS A 23 10.97 -4.86 6.81
C LYS A 23 10.59 -6.31 6.60
N VAL A 24 10.34 -6.64 5.34
CA VAL A 24 9.97 -7.99 4.93
C VAL A 24 11.20 -8.87 4.76
N ASP A 25 10.97 -10.18 4.79
CA ASP A 25 11.98 -11.17 4.48
C ASP A 25 12.54 -11.06 3.06
N ALA A 26 13.75 -11.59 2.85
CA ALA A 26 14.50 -11.45 1.61
C ALA A 26 13.80 -12.04 0.37
N ASP A 27 12.91 -13.01 0.55
CA ASP A 27 12.09 -13.59 -0.52
C ASP A 27 10.98 -12.64 -1.00
N LYS A 28 10.50 -11.75 -0.12
CA LYS A 28 9.42 -10.79 -0.38
C LYS A 28 9.93 -9.41 -0.80
N ASP A 29 11.19 -9.09 -0.49
CA ASP A 29 11.82 -7.80 -0.83
C ASP A 29 11.71 -7.44 -2.32
N PRO A 30 11.92 -8.34 -3.31
CA PRO A 30 11.77 -7.98 -4.71
C PRO A 30 10.37 -7.45 -5.07
N LEU A 31 9.31 -8.06 -4.51
CA LEU A 31 7.93 -7.63 -4.73
C LEU A 31 7.66 -6.28 -4.05
N LEU A 32 8.16 -6.09 -2.83
CA LEU A 32 8.06 -4.81 -2.10
C LEU A 32 8.75 -3.68 -2.86
N GLN A 33 9.97 -3.91 -3.37
CA GLN A 33 10.70 -2.92 -4.16
C GLN A 33 9.97 -2.60 -5.47
N GLN A 34 9.37 -3.59 -6.13
CA GLN A 34 8.58 -3.36 -7.34
C GLN A 34 7.35 -2.48 -7.05
N VAL A 35 6.58 -2.79 -6.00
CA VAL A 35 5.43 -1.97 -5.55
C VAL A 35 5.87 -0.52 -5.28
N LYS A 36 7.01 -0.35 -4.60
CA LYS A 36 7.57 0.96 -4.28
C LYS A 36 7.97 1.76 -5.51
N ASN A 37 8.66 1.12 -6.46
CA ASN A 37 9.08 1.76 -7.71
C ASN A 37 7.86 2.19 -8.54
N ASP A 38 6.89 1.30 -8.73
CA ASP A 38 5.69 1.58 -9.53
C ASP A 38 4.84 2.70 -8.89
N LEU A 39 4.78 2.76 -7.55
CA LEU A 39 4.08 3.83 -6.85
C LEU A 39 4.85 5.17 -6.91
N GLN A 40 6.17 5.13 -6.86
CA GLN A 40 7.02 6.31 -7.04
C GLN A 40 6.86 6.90 -8.45
N GLU A 41 6.66 6.08 -9.49
CA GLU A 41 6.29 6.57 -10.82
C GLU A 41 4.95 7.32 -10.80
N GLN A 42 3.96 6.84 -10.05
CA GLN A 42 2.68 7.53 -9.93
C GLN A 42 2.81 8.86 -9.19
N LYS A 43 3.69 8.93 -8.18
CA LYS A 43 4.05 10.19 -7.52
C LYS A 43 4.64 11.20 -8.52
N ASN A 44 5.59 10.75 -9.35
CA ASN A 44 6.22 11.60 -10.36
C ASN A 44 5.21 12.13 -11.40
N LYS A 45 4.20 11.33 -11.76
CA LYS A 45 3.07 11.79 -12.61
C LYS A 45 2.22 12.85 -11.92
N MET A 46 2.02 12.73 -10.60
CA MET A 46 1.28 13.73 -9.81
C MET A 46 2.02 15.04 -9.60
N ASP A 47 3.35 15.00 -9.50
CA ASP A 47 4.16 16.22 -9.39
C ASP A 47 4.15 17.02 -10.70
N ASN A 48 3.96 16.33 -11.83
CA ASN A 48 3.86 16.90 -13.18
C ASN A 48 2.42 16.89 -13.72
N PHE A 49 1.42 16.96 -12.83
CA PHE A 49 0.03 16.76 -13.23
C PHE A 49 -0.40 17.79 -14.31
N PRO A 50 -1.04 17.35 -15.41
CA PRO A 50 -1.35 18.25 -16.52
C PRO A 50 -2.35 19.36 -16.14
N LYS A 51 -2.34 20.44 -16.93
CA LYS A 51 -3.22 21.59 -16.72
C LYS A 51 -4.44 21.61 -17.64
N SER A 52 -4.44 20.80 -18.70
CA SER A 52 -5.57 20.69 -19.62
C SER A 52 -6.50 19.54 -19.23
N ASN A 53 -7.81 19.71 -19.42
CA ASN A 53 -8.80 18.71 -19.01
C ASN A 53 -8.62 17.35 -19.70
N GLU A 54 -8.28 17.33 -20.99
CA GLU A 54 -8.07 16.09 -21.73
C GLU A 54 -6.85 15.31 -21.23
N GLU A 55 -5.71 15.99 -21.02
CA GLU A 55 -4.50 15.38 -20.48
C GLU A 55 -4.70 14.90 -19.03
N ILE A 56 -5.51 15.61 -18.23
CA ILE A 56 -5.89 15.19 -16.88
C ILE A 56 -6.64 13.86 -16.91
N ILE A 57 -7.64 13.71 -17.79
CA ILE A 57 -8.44 12.48 -17.90
C ILE A 57 -7.56 11.31 -18.37
N ASN A 58 -6.70 11.55 -19.36
CA ASN A 58 -5.76 10.55 -19.87
C ASN A 58 -4.75 10.11 -18.79
N THR A 59 -4.19 11.08 -18.05
CA THR A 59 -3.26 10.81 -16.96
C THR A 59 -3.94 10.01 -15.85
N ALA A 60 -5.13 10.45 -15.41
CA ALA A 60 -5.90 9.77 -14.38
C ALA A 60 -6.28 8.32 -14.78
N SER A 61 -6.60 8.10 -16.06
CA SER A 61 -6.88 6.77 -16.59
C SER A 61 -5.64 5.88 -16.59
N SER A 62 -4.49 6.41 -17.02
CA SER A 62 -3.22 5.66 -16.97
C SER A 62 -2.79 5.32 -15.54
N MET A 63 -3.01 6.23 -14.59
CA MET A 63 -2.71 6.01 -13.18
C MET A 63 -3.62 4.94 -12.58
N THR A 64 -4.90 4.92 -12.95
CA THR A 64 -5.84 3.87 -12.49
C THR A 64 -5.32 2.50 -12.91
N GLN A 65 -4.93 2.33 -14.18
CA GLN A 65 -4.39 1.06 -14.67
C GLN A 65 -3.10 0.64 -13.96
N SER A 66 -2.23 1.60 -13.63
CA SER A 66 -1.01 1.34 -12.85
C SER A 66 -1.36 0.93 -11.41
N LEU A 67 -2.28 1.65 -10.76
CA LEU A 67 -2.70 1.36 -9.39
C LEU A 67 -3.42 0.03 -9.26
N ASP A 68 -4.17 -0.40 -10.27
CA ASP A 68 -4.78 -1.73 -10.29
C ASP A 68 -3.72 -2.85 -10.32
N ARG A 69 -2.62 -2.65 -11.07
CA ARG A 69 -1.49 -3.59 -11.07
C ARG A 69 -0.77 -3.59 -9.73
N ILE A 70 -0.51 -2.41 -9.18
CA ILE A 70 0.11 -2.25 -7.85
C ILE A 70 -0.77 -2.93 -6.80
N ASN A 71 -2.09 -2.75 -6.85
CA ASN A 71 -3.03 -3.38 -5.94
C ASN A 71 -2.94 -4.91 -6.01
N ASN A 72 -2.85 -5.49 -7.21
CA ASN A 72 -2.69 -6.94 -7.37
C ASN A 72 -1.38 -7.45 -6.76
N MET A 73 -0.27 -6.70 -6.92
CA MET A 73 1.01 -7.03 -6.29
C MET A 73 0.94 -6.93 -4.76
N VAL A 74 0.29 -5.88 -4.24
CA VAL A 74 0.09 -5.70 -2.80
C VAL A 74 -0.79 -6.80 -2.22
N GLN A 75 -1.81 -7.27 -2.94
CA GLN A 75 -2.63 -8.41 -2.52
C GLN A 75 -1.81 -9.71 -2.43
N GLN A 76 -0.87 -9.93 -3.35
CA GLN A 76 0.04 -11.08 -3.28
C GLN A 76 0.98 -10.96 -2.07
N LEU A 77 1.53 -9.76 -1.83
CA LEU A 77 2.36 -9.48 -0.66
C LEU A 77 1.58 -9.67 0.65
N GLU A 78 0.36 -9.13 0.74
CA GLU A 78 -0.54 -9.26 1.89
C GLU A 78 -0.86 -10.73 2.19
N ALA A 79 -1.14 -11.54 1.17
CA ALA A 79 -1.41 -12.96 1.35
C ALA A 79 -0.18 -13.69 1.92
N SER A 80 1.01 -13.41 1.40
CA SER A 80 2.24 -14.02 1.89
C SER A 80 2.57 -13.60 3.33
N LEU A 81 2.41 -12.32 3.67
CA LEU A 81 2.63 -11.82 5.05
C LEU A 81 1.58 -12.36 6.03
N MET A 82 0.36 -12.62 5.55
CA MET A 82 -0.67 -13.28 6.36
C MET A 82 -0.29 -14.73 6.70
N GLU A 83 0.34 -15.45 5.76
CA GLU A 83 0.84 -16.79 6.00
C GLU A 83 1.95 -16.79 7.06
N ASP A 84 2.91 -15.85 6.98
CA ASP A 84 3.96 -15.69 8.00
C ASP A 84 3.34 -15.38 9.37
N TYR A 85 2.44 -14.40 9.44
CA TYR A 85 1.78 -14.02 10.68
C TYR A 85 0.96 -15.17 11.30
N GLN A 86 0.31 -15.98 10.46
CA GLN A 86 -0.40 -17.16 10.93
C GLN A 86 0.56 -18.24 11.44
N ALA A 87 1.68 -18.45 10.75
CA ALA A 87 2.68 -19.45 11.12
C ALA A 87 3.38 -19.09 12.44
N SER A 88 3.81 -17.84 12.61
CA SER A 88 4.55 -17.39 13.79
C SER A 88 3.69 -17.21 15.03
N THR A 89 2.37 -17.04 14.89
CA THR A 89 1.45 -16.97 16.04
C THR A 89 0.89 -18.33 16.47
N GLY A 90 0.89 -19.33 15.57
CA GLY A 90 0.18 -20.59 15.78
C GLY A 90 -1.35 -20.44 15.93
N GLY A 91 -1.89 -19.24 15.67
CA GLY A 91 -3.27 -18.86 15.93
C GLY A 91 -3.40 -17.34 16.09
N ILE A 92 -3.80 -16.66 15.00
CA ILE A 92 -3.95 -15.18 15.00
C ILE A 92 -4.99 -14.73 16.03
N TYR A 93 -6.07 -15.49 16.19
CA TYR A 93 -7.16 -15.12 17.11
C TYR A 93 -6.66 -15.03 18.54
N GLU A 94 -6.01 -16.07 19.03
CA GLU A 94 -5.46 -16.15 20.39
C GLU A 94 -4.39 -15.07 20.61
N TYR A 95 -3.48 -14.90 19.65
CA TYR A 95 -2.43 -13.90 19.71
C TYR A 95 -2.99 -12.47 19.81
N GLN A 96 -4.06 -12.15 19.06
CA GLN A 96 -4.70 -10.83 19.11
C GLN A 96 -5.42 -10.54 20.43
N HIS A 97 -5.77 -11.56 21.21
CA HIS A 97 -6.37 -11.39 22.54
C HIS A 97 -5.34 -11.18 23.66
N MET A 98 -4.05 -11.43 23.39
CA MET A 98 -2.97 -11.08 24.30
C MET A 98 -2.84 -9.56 24.43
N SER A 99 -2.33 -9.08 25.57
CA SER A 99 -1.96 -7.68 25.74
C SER A 99 -0.82 -7.28 24.78
N ILE A 100 -0.67 -5.98 24.53
CA ILE A 100 0.41 -5.48 23.66
C ILE A 100 1.79 -5.82 24.22
N ASP A 101 1.96 -5.83 25.56
CA ASP A 101 3.24 -6.19 26.17
C ASP A 101 3.54 -7.68 25.94
N GLU A 102 2.57 -8.58 26.13
CA GLU A 102 2.71 -10.02 25.84
C GLU A 102 2.99 -10.30 24.34
N GLN A 103 2.39 -9.51 23.44
CA GLN A 103 2.68 -9.61 22.01
C GLN A 103 4.12 -9.17 21.70
N ARG A 104 4.62 -8.11 22.35
CA ARG A 104 5.98 -7.59 22.15
C ARG A 104 7.09 -8.51 22.68
N GLU A 105 6.78 -9.33 23.68
CA GLU A 105 7.67 -10.41 24.13
C GLU A 105 7.82 -11.55 23.10
N GLN A 106 7.01 -11.54 22.02
CA GLN A 106 7.09 -12.44 20.88
C GLN A 106 7.50 -11.65 19.62
N PRO A 107 8.79 -11.30 19.48
CA PRO A 107 9.24 -10.31 18.51
C PRO A 107 8.98 -10.71 17.05
N GLU A 108 9.15 -11.99 16.69
CA GLU A 108 8.88 -12.51 15.35
C GLU A 108 7.40 -12.31 14.98
N SER A 109 6.48 -12.86 15.76
CA SER A 109 5.04 -12.75 15.53
C SER A 109 4.54 -11.30 15.59
N TYR A 110 5.18 -10.45 16.41
CA TYR A 110 4.88 -9.03 16.46
C TYR A 110 5.34 -8.31 15.19
N HIS A 111 6.50 -8.66 14.65
CA HIS A 111 6.99 -8.11 13.39
C HIS A 111 6.08 -8.53 12.22
N ASP A 112 5.74 -9.81 12.09
CA ASP A 112 4.87 -10.31 11.02
C ASP A 112 3.49 -9.65 11.07
N LYS A 113 2.95 -9.44 12.28
CA LYS A 113 1.71 -8.67 12.48
C LYS A 113 1.83 -7.27 11.88
N ILE A 114 2.92 -6.56 12.17
CA ILE A 114 3.12 -5.19 11.71
C ILE A 114 3.29 -5.15 10.19
N ASP A 115 4.03 -6.09 9.60
CA ASP A 115 4.19 -6.15 8.15
C ASP A 115 2.86 -6.48 7.44
N TYR A 116 2.10 -7.46 7.95
CA TYR A 116 0.76 -7.77 7.44
C TYR A 116 -0.18 -6.56 7.51
N LEU A 117 -0.28 -5.90 8.67
CA LEU A 117 -1.14 -4.73 8.85
C LEU A 117 -0.68 -3.55 7.97
N SER A 118 0.62 -3.43 7.70
CA SER A 118 1.16 -2.43 6.78
C SER A 118 0.72 -2.71 5.34
N ALA A 119 0.77 -3.96 4.88
CA ALA A 119 0.28 -4.35 3.55
C ALA A 119 -1.23 -4.11 3.39
N VAL A 120 -2.04 -4.45 4.40
CA VAL A 120 -3.48 -4.13 4.43
C VAL A 120 -3.69 -2.62 4.28
N LYS A 121 -2.90 -1.81 5.00
CA LYS A 121 -3.03 -0.36 4.94
C LYS A 121 -2.65 0.23 3.57
N ILE A 122 -1.60 -0.31 2.94
CA ILE A 122 -1.21 0.05 1.58
C ILE A 122 -2.36 -0.24 0.61
N ARG A 123 -2.97 -1.42 0.69
CA ARG A 123 -4.12 -1.78 -0.15
C ARG A 123 -5.29 -0.82 0.04
N GLU A 124 -5.65 -0.49 1.28
CA GLU A 124 -6.70 0.51 1.56
C GLU A 124 -6.40 1.86 0.92
N ASN A 125 -5.15 2.32 1.01
CA ASN A 125 -4.75 3.59 0.43
C ASN A 125 -4.85 3.55 -1.10
N ILE A 126 -4.41 2.47 -1.75
CA ILE A 126 -4.53 2.32 -3.22
C ILE A 126 -6.00 2.34 -3.66
N ASN A 127 -6.89 1.65 -2.94
CA ASN A 127 -8.33 1.71 -3.22
C ASN A 127 -8.87 3.15 -3.13
N ARG A 128 -8.47 3.89 -2.09
CA ARG A 128 -8.82 5.32 -1.96
C ARG A 128 -8.24 6.18 -3.07
N MET A 129 -7.04 5.87 -3.57
CA MET A 129 -6.46 6.57 -4.74
C MET A 129 -7.32 6.34 -5.99
N ASN A 130 -7.76 5.09 -6.22
CA ASN A 130 -8.64 4.75 -7.33
C ASN A 130 -10.00 5.45 -7.25
N GLU A 131 -10.59 5.58 -6.05
CA GLU A 131 -11.81 6.37 -5.83
C GLU A 131 -11.59 7.86 -6.17
N VAL A 132 -10.45 8.43 -5.76
CA VAL A 132 -10.11 9.82 -6.07
C VAL A 132 -9.92 10.02 -7.58
N LEU A 133 -9.25 9.08 -8.26
CA LEU A 133 -9.07 9.11 -9.71
C LEU A 133 -10.39 8.95 -10.48
N LEU A 134 -11.34 8.17 -9.97
CA LEU A 134 -12.69 8.09 -10.53
C LEU A 134 -13.39 9.45 -10.48
N ASN A 135 -13.30 10.15 -9.34
CA ASN A 135 -13.87 11.49 -9.18
C ASN A 135 -13.19 12.56 -10.04
N ILE A 136 -11.92 12.38 -10.44
CA ILE A 136 -11.21 13.30 -11.34
C ILE A 136 -11.68 13.12 -12.79
N ARG A 137 -12.09 11.90 -13.17
CA ARG A 137 -12.52 11.55 -14.54
C ARG A 137 -14.01 11.75 -14.79
N SER A 138 -14.79 11.89 -13.71
CA SER A 138 -16.25 12.12 -13.74
C SER A 138 -16.55 13.61 -13.90
#